data_AF-A0A7V9DLP1-F1
#
_entry.id   AF-A0A7V9DLP1-F1
#
_cell.length_a   1.000
_cell.length_b   1.000
_cell.length_c   1.000
_cell.angle_alpha   90.00
_cell.angle_beta   90.00
_cell.angle_gamma   90.00
#
_symmetry.space_group_name_H-M   'P 1'
#
loop_
_entity.id
_entity.type
_entity.pdbx_description
1 polymer ?
#
loop_
_entity_poly.entity_id
_entity_poly.type
_entity_poly.pdbx_seq_one_letter_code
_entity_poly.pdbx_strand_id
1 'polypeptide(L)'
;MLTTGTKLLVGATVAAFVAAIVYGLAKNGTLGVVGLLSAATALGLLAGINLVARDSNVSAMDAEAVVEAPASRSAPSPSLWPLVVAGGAGLIVFGLVTEQAFFLLGVILVGLGMFEWMLEAWSERASADVAFNREARGRLS
;
A
#
# COMPACT_ATOMS: atom_id res chain seq x y z
N MET A 1 -13.64 -7.39 -19.66
CA MET A 1 -13.89 -5.93 -19.62
C MET A 1 -12.75 -5.29 -18.85
N LEU A 2 -12.08 -4.27 -19.39
CA LEU A 2 -11.06 -3.53 -18.63
C LEU A 2 -11.75 -2.67 -17.57
N THR A 3 -11.33 -2.83 -16.31
CA THR A 3 -11.85 -2.04 -15.18
C THR A 3 -11.34 -0.60 -15.24
N THR A 4 -12.02 0.31 -14.55
CA THR A 4 -11.70 1.75 -14.60
C THR A 4 -10.29 2.03 -14.10
N GLY A 5 -9.83 1.38 -13.02
CA GLY A 5 -8.48 1.53 -12.49
C GLY A 5 -7.41 1.07 -13.47
N THR A 6 -7.64 -0.08 -14.12
CA THR A 6 -6.75 -0.58 -15.17
C THR A 6 -6.61 0.41 -16.33
N LYS A 7 -7.71 1.01 -16.81
CA LYS A 7 -7.65 1.99 -17.91
C LYS A 7 -6.82 3.22 -17.54
N LEU A 8 -6.99 3.71 -16.31
CA LEU A 8 -6.26 4.87 -15.81
C LEU A 8 -4.76 4.59 -15.73
N LEU A 9 -4.36 3.43 -15.18
CA LEU A 9 -2.96 3.06 -15.04
C LEU A 9 -2.28 2.83 -16.40
N VAL A 10 -2.95 2.13 -17.33
CA VAL A 10 -2.44 1.96 -18.70
C VAL A 10 -2.28 3.31 -19.39
N GLY A 11 -3.27 4.20 -19.26
CA GLY A 11 -3.18 5.56 -19.79
C GLY A 11 -2.01 6.35 -19.21
N ALA A 12 -1.81 6.27 -17.89
CA ALA A 12 -0.70 6.94 -17.20
C ALA A 12 0.67 6.37 -17.62
N THR A 13 0.79 5.05 -17.81
CA THR A 13 2.00 4.41 -18.33
C THR A 13 2.36 4.93 -19.73
N VAL A 14 1.39 4.96 -20.65
CA VAL A 14 1.59 5.46 -22.01
C VAL A 14 1.96 6.94 -21.97
N ALA A 15 1.26 7.74 -21.16
CA ALA A 15 1.56 9.17 -21.01
C ALA A 15 2.98 9.40 -20.48
N ALA A 16 3.41 8.66 -19.45
CA ALA A 16 4.76 8.76 -18.89
C ALA A 16 5.83 8.35 -19.91
N PHE A 17 5.58 7.32 -20.71
CA PHE A 17 6.51 6.87 -21.75
C PHE A 17 6.63 7.89 -22.89
N VAL A 18 5.51 8.44 -23.36
CA VAL A 18 5.52 9.52 -24.36
C VAL A 18 6.22 10.76 -23.81
N ALA A 19 5.95 11.12 -22.55
CA ALA A 19 6.63 12.24 -21.89
C ALA A 19 8.14 12.01 -21.81
N ALA A 20 8.61 10.78 -21.55
CA ALA A 20 10.04 10.45 -21.54
C ALA A 20 10.69 10.71 -22.90
N ILE A 21 10.03 10.30 -23.99
CA ILE A 21 10.50 10.53 -25.36
C ILE A 21 10.55 12.03 -25.67
N VAL A 22 9.44 12.74 -25.44
CA VAL A 22 9.34 14.18 -25.72
C VAL A 22 10.37 14.97 -24.91
N TYR A 23 10.50 14.68 -23.61
CA TYR A 23 11.47 15.33 -22.75
C TYR A 23 12.91 15.04 -23.17
N GLY A 24 13.22 13.79 -23.51
CA GLY A 24 14.53 13.39 -24.02
C GLY A 24 14.92 14.18 -25.28
N LEU A 25 14.00 14.27 -26.24
CA LEU A 25 14.22 15.01 -27.49
C LEU A 25 14.30 16.53 -27.29
N ALA A 26 13.48 17.10 -26.39
CA ALA A 26 13.38 18.55 -26.21
C ALA A 26 14.44 19.16 -25.29
N LYS A 27 14.89 18.42 -24.27
CA LYS A 27 15.76 18.94 -23.21
C LYS A 27 17.12 18.25 -23.12
N ASN A 28 17.34 17.13 -23.83
CA ASN A 28 18.59 16.35 -23.80
C ASN A 28 19.10 16.03 -22.37
N GLY A 29 18.20 15.98 -21.38
CA GLY A 29 18.56 15.80 -19.97
C GLY A 29 18.34 14.37 -19.48
N THR A 30 19.43 13.67 -19.14
CA THR A 30 19.41 12.25 -18.78
C THR A 30 18.58 11.93 -17.53
N LEU A 31 18.67 12.76 -16.48
CA LEU A 31 17.97 12.54 -15.21
C LEU A 31 16.43 12.55 -15.36
N GLY A 32 15.89 13.46 -16.19
CA GLY A 32 14.45 13.55 -16.42
C GLY A 32 13.92 12.38 -17.24
N VAL A 33 14.68 11.92 -18.24
CA VAL A 33 14.32 10.72 -19.02
C VAL A 33 14.31 9.48 -18.13
N VAL A 34 15.34 9.31 -17.27
CA VAL A 34 15.41 8.19 -16.33
C VAL A 34 14.21 8.21 -15.37
N GLY A 35 13.90 9.37 -14.77
CA GLY A 35 12.75 9.50 -13.87
C GLY A 35 11.42 9.16 -14.55
N LEU A 36 11.20 9.62 -15.78
CA LEU A 36 9.98 9.34 -16.54
C LEU A 36 9.88 7.87 -16.97
N LEU A 37 10.99 7.23 -17.35
CA LEU A 37 11.02 5.80 -17.64
C LEU A 37 10.79 4.94 -16.39
N SER A 38 11.35 5.33 -15.24
CA SER A 38 11.07 4.68 -13.95
C SER A 38 9.60 4.79 -13.57
N ALA A 39 9.00 5.97 -13.73
CA ALA A 39 7.57 6.17 -13.51
C ALA A 39 6.71 5.32 -14.46
N ALA A 40 7.04 5.29 -15.76
CA ALA A 40 6.34 4.46 -16.74
C ALA A 40 6.40 2.97 -16.36
N THR A 41 7.57 2.50 -15.91
CA THR A 41 7.78 1.12 -15.47
C THR A 41 6.94 0.79 -14.24
N ALA A 42 6.96 1.64 -13.22
CA ALA A 42 6.17 1.46 -11.99
C ALA A 42 4.67 1.45 -12.28
N LEU A 43 4.19 2.41 -13.08
CA LEU A 43 2.77 2.48 -13.48
C LEU A 43 2.37 1.26 -14.32
N GLY A 44 3.24 0.81 -15.23
CA GLY A 44 3.02 -0.38 -16.05
C GLY A 44 2.93 -1.65 -15.22
N LEU A 45 3.78 -1.78 -14.19
CA LEU A 45 3.72 -2.88 -13.23
C LEU A 45 2.41 -2.87 -12.44
N LEU A 46 2.00 -1.70 -11.93
CA LEU A 46 0.71 -1.55 -11.25
C LEU A 46 -0.48 -1.86 -12.18
N ALA A 47 -0.41 -1.44 -13.45
CA ALA A 47 -1.41 -1.78 -14.45
C ALA A 47 -1.49 -3.30 -14.68
N GLY A 48 -0.34 -3.98 -14.75
CA GLY A 48 -0.25 -5.43 -14.85
C GLY A 48 -0.89 -6.15 -13.65
N ILE A 49 -0.60 -5.68 -12.44
CA ILE A 49 -1.22 -6.22 -11.22
C ILE A 49 -2.74 -6.02 -11.27
N ASN A 50 -3.24 -4.84 -11.64
CA ASN A 50 -4.68 -4.58 -11.71
C ASN A 50 -5.38 -5.34 -12.83
N LEU A 51 -4.70 -5.63 -13.94
CA LEU A 51 -5.24 -6.51 -15.00
C LEU A 51 -5.54 -7.91 -14.47
N VAL A 52 -4.63 -8.47 -13.65
CA VAL A 52 -4.80 -9.79 -13.05
C VAL A 52 -5.80 -9.76 -11.89
N ALA A 53 -5.69 -8.76 -11.00
CA ALA A 53 -6.56 -8.60 -9.84
C ALA A 53 -7.97 -8.08 -10.16
N ARG A 54 -8.19 -7.58 -11.39
CA ARG A 54 -9.47 -7.02 -11.87
C ARG A 54 -10.06 -5.95 -10.93
N ASP A 55 -9.21 -5.04 -10.44
CA ASP A 55 -9.54 -4.02 -9.41
C ASP A 55 -10.22 -4.58 -8.14
N SER A 56 -10.06 -5.88 -7.84
CA SER A 56 -10.81 -6.58 -6.78
C SER A 56 -12.34 -6.41 -6.91
N ASN A 57 -12.84 -6.21 -8.13
CA ASN A 57 -14.25 -5.95 -8.38
C ASN A 57 -15.05 -7.25 -8.49
N VAL A 58 -16.01 -7.43 -7.59
CA VAL A 58 -17.00 -8.52 -7.63
C VAL A 58 -18.25 -8.07 -8.38
N SER A 59 -18.93 -9.00 -9.05
CA SER A 59 -20.17 -8.69 -9.77
C SER A 59 -21.28 -8.39 -8.76
N ALA A 60 -22.01 -7.29 -8.93
CA ALA A 60 -23.17 -6.99 -8.09
C ALA A 60 -24.33 -8.00 -8.25
N MET A 61 -24.31 -8.80 -9.32
CA MET A 61 -25.28 -9.88 -9.57
C MET A 61 -24.86 -11.21 -8.92
N ASP A 62 -23.63 -11.28 -8.39
CA ASP A 62 -23.09 -12.47 -7.73
C ASP A 62 -23.11 -12.25 -6.21
N ALA A 63 -24.26 -12.57 -5.61
CA ALA A 63 -24.51 -12.29 -4.20
C ALA A 63 -23.54 -13.04 -3.27
N GLU A 64 -23.10 -14.23 -3.66
CA GLU A 64 -22.14 -15.04 -2.89
C GLU A 64 -20.75 -14.39 -2.90
N ALA A 65 -20.28 -13.96 -4.08
CA ALA A 65 -19.01 -13.23 -4.20
C ALA A 65 -19.00 -11.89 -3.43
N VAL A 66 -20.15 -11.22 -3.30
CA VAL A 66 -20.27 -9.98 -2.49
C VAL A 66 -20.13 -10.27 -0.99
N VAL A 67 -20.70 -11.38 -0.50
CA VAL A 67 -20.61 -11.77 0.91
C VAL A 67 -19.20 -12.24 1.27
N GLU A 68 -18.49 -12.90 0.37
CA GLU A 68 -17.12 -13.37 0.60
C GLU A 68 -16.03 -12.30 0.34
N ALA A 69 -16.40 -11.17 -0.27
CA ALA A 69 -15.47 -10.13 -0.65
C ALA A 69 -14.65 -9.63 0.57
N PRO A 70 -13.36 -9.28 0.40
CA PRO A 70 -12.55 -8.72 1.49
C PRO A 70 -13.17 -7.49 2.17
N ALA A 71 -13.98 -6.72 1.43
CA ALA A 71 -14.69 -5.54 1.91
C ALA A 71 -15.90 -5.86 2.82
N SER A 72 -16.42 -7.09 2.82
CA SER A 72 -17.50 -7.52 3.73
C SER A 72 -16.98 -7.87 5.13
N ARG A 73 -15.65 -7.94 5.31
CA ARG A 73 -15.04 -8.24 6.59
C ARG A 73 -15.25 -7.11 7.58
N SER A 74 -15.40 -7.45 8.85
CA SER A 74 -15.49 -6.46 9.93
C SER A 74 -14.22 -5.60 9.96
N ALA A 75 -14.39 -4.32 10.31
CA ALA A 75 -13.25 -3.41 10.45
C ALA A 75 -12.22 -3.97 11.46
N PRO A 76 -10.92 -3.78 11.19
CA PRO A 76 -9.86 -4.09 12.16
C PRO A 76 -10.05 -3.31 13.46
N SER A 77 -9.50 -3.80 14.56
CA SER A 77 -9.53 -3.07 15.82
C SER A 77 -8.67 -1.80 15.72
N PRO A 78 -8.98 -0.73 16.48
CA PRO A 78 -8.11 0.43 16.55
C PRO A 78 -6.71 0.03 17.02
N SER A 79 -5.68 0.37 16.25
CA SER A 79 -4.28 0.06 16.57
C SER A 79 -3.46 1.34 16.66
N LEU A 80 -2.58 1.42 17.66
CA LEU A 80 -1.64 2.53 17.85
C LEU A 80 -0.35 2.36 17.06
N TRP A 81 -0.03 1.15 16.60
CA TRP A 81 1.22 0.88 15.88
C TRP A 81 1.43 1.68 14.59
N PRO A 82 0.40 2.00 13.77
CA PRO A 82 0.58 2.89 12.62
C PRO A 82 1.14 4.27 13.03
N LEU A 83 0.71 4.78 14.18
CA LEU A 83 1.19 6.05 14.72
C LEU A 83 2.66 5.94 15.16
N VAL A 84 3.03 4.82 15.81
CA VAL A 84 4.43 4.54 16.20
C VAL A 84 5.32 4.47 14.97
N VAL A 85 4.89 3.77 13.91
CA VAL A 85 5.64 3.67 12.64
C VAL A 85 5.77 5.05 11.99
N ALA A 86 4.70 5.85 11.95
CA ALA A 86 4.75 7.21 11.42
C ALA A 86 5.71 8.11 12.21
N GLY A 87 5.68 8.03 13.54
CA GLY A 87 6.61 8.74 14.43
C GLY A 87 8.06 8.29 14.21
N GLY A 88 8.30 6.99 14.07
CA GLY A 88 9.60 6.42 13.73
C GLY A 88 10.12 6.92 12.38
N ALA A 89 9.27 6.95 11.35
CA ALA A 89 9.63 7.51 10.05
C ALA A 89 9.99 9.00 10.12
N GLY A 90 9.25 9.77 10.94
CA GLY A 90 9.59 11.16 11.24
C GLY A 90 10.96 11.30 11.91
N LEU A 91 11.28 10.44 12.88
CA LEU A 91 12.58 10.41 13.56
C LEU A 91 13.73 10.03 12.64
N ILE A 92 13.50 9.14 11.65
CA ILE A 92 14.51 8.82 10.63
C ILE A 92 14.86 10.10 9.85
N VAL A 93 13.87 10.81 9.32
CA VAL A 93 14.09 12.05 8.56
C VAL A 93 14.76 13.11 9.42
N PHE A 94 14.33 13.26 10.68
CA PHE A 94 14.93 14.18 11.63
C PHE A 94 16.39 13.83 11.96
N GLY A 95 16.69 12.54 12.15
CA GLY A 95 18.03 12.04 12.46
C GLY A 95 19.02 12.15 11.31
N LEU A 96 18.55 12.19 10.05
CA LEU A 96 19.40 12.45 8.89
C LEU A 96 20.04 13.84 8.91
N VAL A 97 19.42 14.80 9.61
CA VAL A 97 19.87 16.21 9.66
C VAL A 97 20.51 16.57 10.99
N THR A 98 20.16 15.87 12.07
CA THR A 98 20.58 16.20 13.43
C THR A 98 21.70 15.30 13.93
N GLU A 99 21.37 14.12 14.43
CA GLU A 99 22.30 13.18 15.04
C GLU A 99 21.94 11.73 14.72
N GLN A 100 22.97 10.91 14.56
CA GLN A 100 22.84 9.49 14.21
C GLN A 100 22.00 8.70 15.23
N ALA A 101 21.97 9.11 16.50
CA ALA A 101 21.18 8.45 17.54
C ALA A 101 19.66 8.50 17.24
N PHE A 102 19.15 9.64 16.77
CA PHE A 102 17.73 9.77 16.41
C PHE A 102 17.37 8.94 15.17
N PHE A 103 18.31 8.84 14.22
CA PHE A 103 18.14 7.99 13.05
C PHE A 103 18.00 6.51 13.45
N LEU A 104 18.92 5.99 14.29
CA LEU A 104 18.85 4.60 14.77
C LEU A 104 17.56 4.34 15.56
N LEU A 105 17.18 5.27 16.44
CA LEU A 105 15.93 5.17 17.20
C LEU A 105 14.72 5.09 16.26
N GLY A 106 14.67 5.94 15.23
CA GLY A 106 13.61 5.91 14.22
C GLY A 106 13.55 4.58 13.47
N VAL A 107 14.70 4.03 13.06
CA VAL A 107 14.79 2.70 12.42
C VAL A 107 14.26 1.60 13.33
N ILE A 108 14.62 1.62 14.62
CA ILE A 108 14.13 0.65 15.61
C ILE A 108 12.61 0.75 15.77
N LEU A 109 12.07 1.97 15.91
CA LEU A 109 10.63 2.18 16.06
C LEU A 109 9.84 1.74 14.82
N VAL A 110 10.35 1.99 13.61
CA VAL A 110 9.73 1.48 12.38
C VAL A 110 9.79 -0.04 12.34
N GLY A 111 10.96 -0.64 12.61
CA GLY A 111 11.12 -2.09 12.58
C GLY A 111 10.21 -2.82 13.57
N LEU A 112 10.25 -2.41 14.84
CA LEU A 112 9.41 -2.99 15.89
C LEU A 112 7.93 -2.68 15.66
N GLY A 113 7.60 -1.43 15.31
CA GLY A 113 6.23 -1.02 15.05
C GLY A 113 5.60 -1.78 13.88
N MET A 114 6.35 -2.01 12.79
CA MET A 114 5.85 -2.83 11.68
C MET A 114 5.72 -4.30 12.07
N PHE A 115 6.66 -4.85 12.84
CA PHE A 115 6.60 -6.23 13.29
C PHE A 115 5.38 -6.48 14.19
N GLU A 116 5.18 -5.65 15.22
CA GLU A 116 4.03 -5.74 16.12
C GLU A 116 2.72 -5.49 15.38
N TRP A 117 2.68 -4.54 14.44
CA TRP A 117 1.49 -4.30 13.64
C TRP A 117 1.14 -5.50 12.74
N MET A 118 2.14 -6.16 12.16
CA MET A 118 1.92 -7.40 11.39
C MET A 118 1.46 -8.55 12.28
N LEU A 119 2.03 -8.69 13.49
CA LEU A 119 1.61 -9.70 14.46
C LEU A 119 0.18 -9.47 14.95
N GLU A 120 -0.20 -8.23 15.22
CA GLU A 120 -1.57 -7.87 15.57
C GLU A 120 -2.54 -8.18 14.42
N ALA A 121 -2.19 -7.78 13.18
CA ALA A 121 -3.01 -8.09 12.01
C ALA A 121 -3.12 -9.60 11.74
N TRP A 122 -2.10 -10.39 12.08
CA TRP A 122 -2.12 -11.85 12.02
C TRP A 122 -2.98 -12.45 13.13
N SER A 123 -2.84 -11.97 14.37
CA SER A 123 -3.56 -12.49 15.53
C SER A 123 -5.07 -12.26 15.39
N GLU A 124 -5.48 -11.10 14.85
CA GLU A 124 -6.88 -10.80 14.51
C GLU A 124 -7.48 -11.77 13.48
N ARG A 125 -6.65 -12.44 12.68
CA ARG A 125 -7.06 -13.38 11.62
C ARG A 125 -6.82 -14.84 11.98
N ALA A 126 -6.18 -15.13 13.11
CA ALA A 126 -5.72 -16.47 13.45
C ALA A 126 -6.87 -17.44 13.79
N SER A 127 -7.97 -16.95 14.37
CA SER A 127 -9.17 -17.78 14.55
C SER A 127 -10.10 -17.66 13.35
N ALA A 128 -10.48 -18.81 12.78
CA ALA A 128 -11.47 -18.91 11.70
C ALA A 128 -12.91 -18.63 12.18
N ASP A 129 -13.14 -18.57 13.49
CA ASP A 129 -14.46 -18.27 14.07
C ASP A 129 -14.59 -16.77 14.37
N VAL A 130 -15.43 -16.12 13.57
CA VAL A 130 -15.75 -14.69 13.68
C VAL A 130 -16.51 -14.38 14.98
N ALA A 131 -17.30 -15.32 15.51
CA ALA A 131 -18.02 -15.16 16.78
C ALA A 131 -17.05 -15.24 17.97
N PHE A 132 -16.12 -16.18 17.95
CA PHE A 132 -15.04 -16.24 18.93
C PHE A 132 -14.22 -14.94 18.96
N ASN A 133 -13.85 -14.41 17.79
CA ASN A 133 -13.11 -13.14 17.71
C ASN A 133 -13.94 -11.93 18.18
N ARG A 134 -15.27 -11.94 18.04
CA ARG A 134 -16.14 -10.89 18.63
C ARG A 134 -16.24 -11.01 20.14
N GLU A 135 -16.39 -12.23 20.66
CA GLU A 135 -16.50 -12.46 22.09
C GLU A 135 -15.19 -12.16 22.82
N ALA A 136 -14.05 -12.56 22.25
CA ALA A 136 -12.73 -12.19 22.77
C ALA A 136 -12.55 -10.66 22.82
N ARG A 137 -13.06 -9.92 21.83
CA ARG A 137 -13.06 -8.45 21.83
C ARG A 137 -13.92 -7.85 22.95
N GLY A 138 -15.12 -8.40 23.19
CA GLY A 138 -16.02 -7.92 24.25
C GLY A 138 -15.51 -8.11 25.68
N ARG A 139 -14.41 -8.88 25.87
CA ARG A 139 -13.78 -9.09 27.18
C ARG A 139 -12.65 -8.10 27.49
N LEU A 140 -12.20 -7.31 26.50
CA LEU A 140 -11.11 -6.33 26.63
C LEU A 140 -11.59 -4.88 26.75
N SER A 141 -12.91 -4.65 26.70
CA SER A 141 -13.59 -3.36 26.92
C SER A 141 -14.34 -3.35 28.24
#